data_AF-A0A848QUC9-F1
#
_entry.id   AF-A0A848QUC9-F1
#
_cell.length_a   1.000
_cell.length_b   1.000
_cell.length_c   1.000
_cell.angle_alpha   90.00
_cell.angle_beta   90.00
_cell.angle_gamma   90.00
#
_symmetry.space_group_name_H-M   'P 1'
#
loop_
_entity.id
_entity.type
_entity.pdbx_description
1 polymer ?
#
loop_
_entity_poly.entity_id
_entity_poly.type
_entity_poly.pdbx_seq_one_letter_code
_entity_poly.pdbx_strand_id
1 'polypeptide(L)'
;MLSIALASFVIGLQSQAAIAEYPEQPKTWTIEYPFVIDASVAGYYNCLQSEEVIAGEGYTFEGQHRKAVESCEKKGKQAQKDANAILAKSGRYPAMTPEKVSLVFETLRKIHIERGRDIDVQIAQDLAGNPYADQIQTSASQNDPSVGEDEGL
;
A
#
# COMPACT_ATOMS: atom_id res chain seq x y z
N MET A 1 -30.47 -51.12 18.29
CA MET A 1 -30.94 -49.99 17.46
C MET A 1 -30.04 -48.81 17.76
N LEU A 2 -29.13 -48.46 16.85
CA LEU A 2 -28.12 -47.41 17.05
C LEU A 2 -28.51 -46.22 16.17
N SER A 3 -29.04 -45.16 16.79
CA SER A 3 -29.42 -43.92 16.10
C SER A 3 -28.19 -43.04 15.90
N ILE A 4 -27.82 -42.81 14.64
CA ILE A 4 -26.81 -41.81 14.26
C ILE A 4 -27.54 -40.49 14.02
N ALA A 5 -27.35 -39.53 14.93
CA ALA A 5 -27.80 -38.16 14.72
C ALA A 5 -26.82 -37.45 13.78
N LEU A 6 -27.25 -37.16 12.55
CA LEU A 6 -26.54 -36.23 11.65
C LEU A 6 -26.74 -34.80 12.17
N ALA A 7 -25.68 -34.23 12.74
CA ALA A 7 -25.63 -32.80 13.04
C ALA A 7 -25.18 -32.04 11.80
N SER A 8 -26.12 -31.37 11.13
CA SER A 8 -25.84 -30.45 10.02
C SER A 8 -25.15 -29.19 10.55
N PHE A 9 -23.85 -29.06 10.28
CA PHE A 9 -23.08 -27.86 10.59
C PHE A 9 -23.36 -26.78 9.52
N VAL A 10 -24.31 -25.89 9.80
CA VAL A 10 -24.58 -24.71 8.97
C VAL A 10 -23.52 -23.66 9.29
N ILE A 11 -22.55 -23.48 8.39
CA ILE A 11 -21.61 -22.37 8.45
C ILE A 11 -22.34 -21.10 7.99
N GLY A 12 -22.84 -20.31 8.93
CA GLY A 12 -23.35 -18.98 8.66
C GLY A 12 -22.21 -18.03 8.35
N LEU A 13 -22.00 -17.70 7.07
CA LEU A 13 -21.20 -16.54 6.68
C LEU A 13 -21.94 -15.27 7.11
N GLN A 14 -21.59 -14.72 8.28
CA GLN A 14 -22.02 -13.36 8.62
C GLN A 14 -21.15 -12.37 7.84
N SER A 15 -21.62 -11.95 6.67
CA SER A 15 -21.07 -10.78 5.97
C SER A 15 -21.55 -9.53 6.70
N GLN A 16 -20.86 -9.13 7.76
CA GLN A 16 -21.03 -7.80 8.32
C GLN A 16 -20.41 -6.83 7.33
N ALA A 17 -21.27 -6.00 6.73
CA ALA A 17 -20.83 -4.91 5.87
C ALA A 17 -20.19 -3.85 6.77
N ALA A 18 -18.88 -3.94 6.97
CA ALA A 18 -18.15 -2.88 7.64
C ALA A 18 -18.14 -1.64 6.75
N ILE A 19 -18.53 -0.55 7.36
CA ILE A 19 -18.42 0.79 6.82
C ILE A 19 -16.93 1.14 6.94
N ALA A 20 -16.30 1.63 5.88
CA ALA A 20 -14.96 2.17 5.96
C ALA A 20 -14.98 3.38 6.91
N GLU A 21 -14.62 3.15 8.17
CA GLU A 21 -14.41 4.17 9.18
C GLU A 21 -13.07 4.84 8.91
N TYR A 22 -13.06 6.17 8.77
CA TYR A 22 -11.89 6.95 8.35
C TYR A 22 -11.09 7.35 9.59
N PRO A 23 -9.97 6.69 9.95
CA PRO A 23 -9.24 7.00 11.17
C PRO A 23 -8.26 8.15 10.89
N GLU A 24 -8.10 9.07 11.83
CA GLU A 24 -7.16 10.19 11.67
C GLU A 24 -5.68 9.77 11.71
N GLN A 25 -5.36 8.50 12.04
CA GLN A 25 -3.99 7.99 12.10
C GLN A 25 -3.75 6.86 11.09
N PRO A 26 -2.77 6.99 10.16
CA PRO A 26 -2.51 5.99 9.11
C PRO A 26 -2.11 4.60 9.63
N LYS A 27 -1.57 4.52 10.85
CA LYS A 27 -1.20 3.25 11.51
C LYS A 27 -2.40 2.37 11.88
N THR A 28 -3.63 2.90 11.85
CA THR A 28 -4.85 2.15 12.17
C THR A 28 -5.77 1.98 10.97
N TRP A 29 -5.32 2.30 9.76
CA TRP A 29 -6.17 2.19 8.57
C TRP A 29 -6.38 0.72 8.20
N THR A 30 -7.57 0.23 8.50
CA THR A 30 -8.08 -1.06 8.04
C THR A 30 -9.00 -0.79 6.86
N ILE A 31 -8.70 -1.40 5.70
CA ILE A 31 -9.57 -1.29 4.53
C ILE A 31 -10.39 -2.57 4.45
N GLU A 32 -11.71 -2.43 4.58
CA GLU A 32 -12.63 -3.53 4.44
C GLU A 32 -13.35 -3.51 3.10
N TYR A 33 -13.38 -4.65 2.42
CA TYR A 33 -14.06 -4.82 1.15
C TYR A 33 -14.47 -6.28 0.93
N PRO A 34 -15.47 -6.54 0.07
CA PRO A 34 -15.86 -7.90 -0.26
C PRO A 34 -14.72 -8.69 -0.90
N PHE A 35 -14.49 -9.92 -0.44
CA PHE A 35 -13.47 -10.82 -0.99
C PHE A 35 -13.56 -11.00 -2.53
N VAL A 36 -14.75 -10.86 -3.12
CA VAL A 36 -14.94 -11.01 -4.57
C VAL A 36 -14.15 -9.98 -5.40
N ILE A 37 -13.75 -8.84 -4.82
CA ILE A 37 -12.93 -7.82 -5.51
C ILE A 37 -11.45 -7.84 -5.08
N ASP A 38 -11.04 -8.83 -4.29
CA ASP A 38 -9.68 -8.95 -3.75
C ASP A 38 -8.62 -8.95 -4.86
N ALA A 39 -8.86 -9.70 -5.94
CA ALA A 39 -7.94 -9.73 -7.09
C ALA A 39 -7.74 -8.35 -7.74
N SER A 40 -8.77 -7.52 -7.82
CA SER A 40 -8.67 -6.15 -8.34
C SER A 40 -7.85 -5.26 -7.40
N VAL A 41 -8.10 -5.36 -6.10
CA VAL A 41 -7.37 -4.61 -5.07
C VAL A 41 -5.89 -5.02 -5.06
N ALA A 42 -5.60 -6.32 -5.00
CA ALA A 42 -4.25 -6.88 -5.03
C ALA A 42 -3.52 -6.49 -6.33
N GLY A 43 -4.22 -6.52 -7.47
CA GLY A 43 -3.63 -6.12 -8.75
C GLY A 43 -3.14 -4.67 -8.76
N TYR A 44 -3.89 -3.75 -8.15
CA TYR A 44 -3.45 -2.36 -7.99
C TYR A 44 -2.34 -2.22 -6.95
N TYR A 45 -2.48 -2.88 -5.79
CA TYR A 45 -1.49 -2.84 -4.73
C TYR A 45 -0.11 -3.35 -5.21
N ASN A 46 -0.08 -4.42 -6.01
CA ASN A 46 1.14 -4.93 -6.62
C ASN A 46 1.80 -3.94 -7.57
N CYS A 47 1.03 -3.06 -8.23
CA CYS A 47 1.59 -1.97 -9.03
C CYS A 47 2.29 -0.95 -8.13
N LEU A 48 1.64 -0.55 -7.04
CA LEU A 48 2.22 0.41 -6.10
C LEU A 48 3.53 -0.11 -5.49
N GLN A 49 3.64 -1.42 -5.29
CA GLN A 49 4.84 -2.06 -4.72
C GLN A 49 5.94 -2.38 -5.74
N SER A 50 5.68 -2.30 -7.05
CA SER A 50 6.65 -2.77 -8.06
C SER A 50 7.77 -1.77 -8.37
N GLU A 51 7.65 -0.53 -7.89
CA GLU A 51 8.67 0.50 -8.10
C GLU A 51 9.85 0.27 -7.14
N GLU A 52 11.07 0.25 -7.68
CA GLU A 52 12.28 0.25 -6.86
C GLU A 52 12.38 1.59 -6.12
N VAL A 53 12.67 1.52 -4.81
CA VAL A 53 12.87 2.70 -3.97
C VAL A 53 14.35 2.90 -3.69
N ILE A 54 14.83 4.12 -3.94
CA ILE A 54 16.19 4.57 -3.73
C ILE A 54 16.24 5.34 -2.42
N ALA A 55 17.10 4.91 -1.48
CA ALA A 55 17.40 5.68 -0.28
C ALA A 55 18.64 6.55 -0.52
N GLY A 56 18.60 7.82 -0.15
CA GLY A 56 19.75 8.70 -0.29
C GLY A 56 19.41 10.19 -0.28
N GLU A 57 20.44 11.03 -0.33
CA GLU A 57 20.29 12.48 -0.33
C GLU A 57 19.42 12.95 -1.50
N GLY A 58 18.39 13.75 -1.21
CA GLY A 58 17.42 14.23 -2.19
C GLY A 58 16.30 13.26 -2.57
N TYR A 59 16.31 12.03 -2.03
CA TYR A 59 15.28 11.01 -2.27
C TYR A 59 14.55 10.65 -0.98
N THR A 60 13.22 10.83 -0.96
CA THR A 60 12.34 10.41 0.15
C THR A 60 11.48 9.23 -0.27
N PHE A 61 11.15 8.35 0.66
CA PHE A 61 10.22 7.24 0.43
C PHE A 61 8.82 7.78 0.14
N GLU A 62 8.36 8.82 0.84
CA GLU A 62 7.10 9.49 0.55
C GLU A 62 7.03 9.98 -0.91
N GLY A 63 8.09 10.65 -1.38
CA GLY A 63 8.15 11.20 -2.74
C GLY A 63 8.12 10.10 -3.81
N GLN A 64 8.80 8.98 -3.57
CA GLN A 64 8.82 7.84 -4.48
C GLN A 64 7.49 7.09 -4.50
N HIS A 65 6.85 6.91 -3.34
CA HIS A 65 5.51 6.33 -3.26
C HIS A 65 4.44 7.22 -3.91
N ARG A 66 4.58 8.54 -3.84
CA ARG A 66 3.73 9.48 -4.59
C ARG A 66 3.89 9.30 -6.10
N LYS A 67 5.12 9.16 -6.60
CA LYS A 67 5.40 8.86 -8.01
C LYS A 67 4.82 7.50 -8.43
N ALA A 68 4.92 6.47 -7.59
CA ALA A 68 4.31 5.17 -7.85
C ALA A 68 2.77 5.27 -8.03
N VAL A 69 2.10 6.10 -7.22
CA VAL A 69 0.67 6.37 -7.38
C VAL A 69 0.35 6.99 -8.74
N GLU A 70 1.17 7.94 -9.21
CA GLU A 70 1.03 8.57 -10.52
C GLU A 70 1.25 7.56 -11.66
N SER A 71 2.36 6.81 -11.63
CA SER A 71 2.70 5.77 -12.62
C SER A 71 1.61 4.69 -12.72
N CYS A 72 1.00 4.33 -11.59
CA CYS A 72 -0.03 3.29 -11.51
C CYS A 72 -1.46 3.79 -11.74
N GLU A 73 -1.68 5.07 -12.10
CA GLU A 73 -3.03 5.66 -12.20
C GLU A 73 -3.94 4.87 -13.15
N LYS A 74 -3.43 4.53 -14.34
CA LYS A 74 -4.19 3.76 -15.35
C LYS A 74 -4.60 2.38 -14.82
N LYS A 75 -3.69 1.70 -14.12
CA LYS A 75 -3.95 0.37 -13.54
C LYS A 75 -4.95 0.46 -12.39
N GLY A 76 -4.88 1.51 -11.57
CA GLY A 76 -5.85 1.80 -10.53
C GLY A 76 -7.27 2.04 -11.08
N LYS A 77 -7.39 2.89 -12.11
CA LYS A 77 -8.69 3.15 -12.79
C LYS A 77 -9.29 1.87 -13.36
N GLN A 78 -8.46 1.04 -14.00
CA GLN A 78 -8.91 -0.23 -14.56
C GLN A 78 -9.36 -1.22 -13.46
N ALA A 79 -8.56 -1.39 -12.41
CA ALA A 79 -8.91 -2.26 -11.29
C ALA A 79 -10.20 -1.83 -10.57
N GLN A 80 -10.42 -0.52 -10.38
CA GLN A 80 -11.66 0.01 -9.82
C GLN A 80 -12.87 -0.29 -10.71
N LYS A 81 -12.72 -0.12 -12.03
CA LYS A 81 -13.77 -0.47 -12.99
C LYS A 81 -14.11 -1.97 -12.94
N ASP A 82 -13.11 -2.82 -12.89
CA ASP A 82 -13.30 -4.27 -12.85
C ASP A 82 -13.95 -4.72 -11.53
N ALA A 83 -13.54 -4.13 -10.40
CA ALA A 83 -14.18 -4.36 -9.11
C ALA A 83 -15.68 -4.00 -9.13
N ASN A 84 -16.02 -2.83 -9.69
CA ASN A 84 -17.42 -2.42 -9.85
C ASN A 84 -18.23 -3.38 -10.75
N ALA A 85 -17.64 -3.84 -11.86
CA ALA A 85 -18.29 -4.79 -12.75
C ALA A 85 -18.55 -6.15 -12.06
N ILE A 86 -17.59 -6.63 -11.27
CA ILE A 86 -17.72 -7.86 -10.49
C ILE A 86 -18.85 -7.73 -9.44
N LEU A 87 -18.89 -6.62 -8.71
CA LEU A 87 -19.92 -6.38 -7.68
C LEU A 87 -21.32 -6.28 -8.30
N ALA A 88 -21.46 -5.55 -9.41
CA ALA A 88 -22.72 -5.42 -10.14
C ALA A 88 -23.24 -6.77 -10.64
N LYS A 89 -22.35 -7.63 -11.17
CA LYS A 89 -22.71 -8.98 -11.63
C LYS A 89 -23.11 -9.91 -10.48
N SER A 90 -22.45 -9.77 -9.33
CA SER A 90 -22.70 -10.60 -8.15
C SER A 90 -24.06 -10.30 -7.52
N GLY A 91 -24.44 -9.02 -7.39
CA GLY A 91 -25.68 -8.60 -6.70
C GLY A 91 -25.71 -8.88 -5.19
N ARG A 92 -24.69 -9.56 -4.65
CA ARG A 92 -24.62 -10.00 -3.23
C ARG A 92 -24.17 -8.92 -2.26
N TYR A 93 -23.66 -7.79 -2.75
CA TYR A 93 -23.05 -6.73 -1.94
C TYR A 93 -23.65 -5.35 -2.27
N PRO A 94 -24.97 -5.15 -2.09
CA PRO A 94 -25.63 -3.90 -2.46
C PRO A 94 -25.13 -2.69 -1.64
N ALA A 95 -24.57 -2.95 -0.45
CA ALA A 95 -23.96 -1.93 0.39
C ALA A 95 -22.59 -1.45 -0.13
N MET A 96 -21.96 -2.15 -1.08
CA MET A 96 -20.67 -1.80 -1.68
C MET A 96 -20.89 -1.03 -2.98
N THR A 97 -21.20 0.25 -2.85
CA THR A 97 -21.49 1.14 -3.99
C THR A 97 -20.22 1.53 -4.74
N PRO A 98 -20.32 2.04 -5.99
CA PRO A 98 -19.16 2.52 -6.74
C PRO A 98 -18.33 3.58 -6.00
N GLU A 99 -18.97 4.42 -5.19
CA GLU A 99 -18.31 5.42 -4.36
C GLU A 99 -17.47 4.78 -3.26
N LYS A 100 -17.99 3.73 -2.60
CA LYS A 100 -17.20 2.98 -1.61
C LYS A 100 -16.06 2.22 -2.24
N VAL A 101 -16.24 1.68 -3.45
CA VAL A 101 -15.13 1.10 -4.20
C VAL A 101 -14.08 2.17 -4.51
N SER A 102 -14.48 3.37 -4.96
CA SER A 102 -13.54 4.49 -5.14
C SER A 102 -12.75 4.79 -3.86
N LEU A 103 -13.45 4.83 -2.72
CA LEU A 103 -12.83 5.08 -1.42
C LEU A 103 -11.80 4.00 -1.05
N VAL A 104 -12.04 2.72 -1.38
CA VAL A 104 -11.04 1.65 -1.18
C VAL A 104 -9.74 1.95 -1.94
N PHE A 105 -9.84 2.28 -3.24
CA PHE A 105 -8.66 2.58 -4.05
C PHE A 105 -7.98 3.90 -3.65
N GLU A 106 -8.74 4.91 -3.23
CA GLU A 106 -8.20 6.15 -2.67
C GLU A 106 -7.46 5.92 -1.35
N THR A 107 -8.03 5.10 -0.48
CA THR A 107 -7.41 4.77 0.81
C THR A 107 -6.12 3.99 0.58
N LEU A 108 -6.09 3.04 -0.36
CA LEU A 108 -4.85 2.33 -0.73
C LEU A 108 -3.73 3.29 -1.17
N ARG A 109 -4.05 4.28 -2.01
CA ARG A 109 -3.07 5.32 -2.42
C ARG A 109 -2.50 6.06 -1.23
N LYS A 110 -3.38 6.52 -0.35
CA LYS A 110 -3.00 7.28 0.84
C LYS A 110 -2.17 6.41 1.80
N ILE A 111 -2.55 5.16 2.07
CA ILE A 111 -1.76 4.23 2.91
C ILE A 111 -0.36 4.08 2.33
N HIS A 112 -0.26 3.90 1.01
CA HIS A 112 1.02 3.71 0.36
C HIS A 112 1.93 4.93 0.58
N ILE A 113 1.44 6.15 0.34
CA ILE A 113 2.23 7.39 0.58
C ILE A 113 2.61 7.54 2.06
N GLU A 114 1.65 7.32 2.96
CA GLU A 114 1.87 7.46 4.42
C GLU A 114 2.89 6.45 4.95
N ARG A 115 2.93 5.23 4.41
CA ARG A 115 3.99 4.26 4.72
C ARG A 115 5.37 4.77 4.32
N GLY A 116 5.47 5.46 3.19
CA GLY A 116 6.72 6.09 2.76
C GLY A 116 7.16 7.18 3.75
N ARG A 117 6.23 8.06 4.11
CA ARG A 117 6.47 9.10 5.13
C ARG A 117 6.89 8.51 6.48
N ASP A 118 6.25 7.42 6.91
CA ASP A 118 6.60 6.75 8.16
C ASP A 118 8.00 6.11 8.11
N ILE A 119 8.47 5.63 6.95
CA ILE A 119 9.85 5.16 6.76
C ILE A 119 10.82 6.35 6.85
N ASP A 120 10.52 7.46 6.17
CA ASP A 120 11.35 8.68 6.22
C ASP A 120 11.53 9.17 7.67
N VAL A 121 10.45 9.19 8.46
CA VAL A 121 10.50 9.58 9.89
C VAL A 121 11.34 8.62 10.71
N GLN A 122 11.22 7.30 10.51
CA GLN A 122 12.02 6.30 11.24
C GLN A 122 13.51 6.45 10.95
N ILE A 123 13.89 6.60 9.68
CA ILE A 123 15.29 6.81 9.29
C ILE A 123 15.84 8.10 9.89
N ALA A 124 15.08 9.19 9.86
CA ALA A 124 15.50 10.46 10.45
C ALA A 124 15.70 10.34 11.98
N GLN A 125 14.84 9.60 12.67
CA GLN A 125 14.97 9.34 14.11
C GLN A 125 16.19 8.47 14.44
N ASP A 126 16.44 7.43 13.65
CA ASP A 126 17.58 6.54 13.82
C ASP A 126 18.91 7.28 13.62
N LEU A 127 18.97 8.17 12.61
CA LEU A 127 20.14 9.02 12.38
C LEU A 127 20.33 10.05 13.51
N ALA A 128 19.26 10.72 13.95
CA ALA A 128 19.37 11.70 15.04
C ALA A 128 19.82 11.08 16.39
N GLY A 129 19.50 9.80 16.61
CA GLY A 129 19.94 9.04 17.79
C GLY A 129 21.35 8.44 17.67
N ASN A 130 21.97 8.50 16.49
CA ASN A 130 23.27 7.88 16.24
C ASN A 130 24.41 8.91 16.40
N PRO A 131 25.33 8.76 17.37
CA PRO A 131 26.44 9.68 17.58
C PRO A 131 27.47 9.70 16.43
N TYR A 132 27.33 8.81 15.43
CA TYR A 132 28.16 8.72 14.24
C TYR A 132 27.41 9.08 12.94
N ALA A 133 26.21 9.67 13.02
CA ALA A 133 25.41 10.01 11.84
C ALA A 133 26.17 10.86 10.80
N ASP A 134 26.99 11.81 11.27
CA ASP A 134 27.83 12.67 10.43
C ASP A 134 28.85 11.88 9.58
N GLN A 135 29.29 10.71 10.04
CA GLN A 135 30.25 9.85 9.32
C GLN A 135 29.57 9.00 8.23
N ILE A 136 28.30 8.65 8.42
CA ILE A 136 27.50 7.91 7.43
C ILE A 136 27.17 8.83 6.23
N GLN A 137 26.94 10.11 6.50
CA GLN A 137 26.65 11.10 5.46
C GLN A 137 27.89 11.43 4.59
N THR A 138 29.08 11.49 5.21
CA THR A 138 30.35 11.72 4.48
C THR A 138 30.78 10.51 3.64
N SER A 139 30.55 9.28 4.10
CA SER A 139 30.93 8.07 3.36
C SER A 139 29.98 7.74 2.19
N ALA A 140 28.72 8.21 2.22
CA ALA A 140 27.82 8.16 1.07
C ALA A 140 28.22 9.16 -0.03
N SER A 141 28.69 10.36 0.35
CA SER A 141 29.18 11.39 -0.59
C SER A 141 30.52 11.04 -1.23
N GLN A 142 31.36 10.22 -0.58
CA GLN A 142 32.68 9.81 -1.09
C GLN A 142 32.66 8.63 -2.08
N ASN A 143 31.52 7.97 -2.28
CA ASN A 143 31.38 6.86 -3.24
C ASN A 143 30.81 7.28 -4.61
N ASP A 144 30.83 8.58 -4.92
CA ASP A 144 30.59 9.07 -6.28
C ASP A 144 31.76 8.62 -7.20
N PRO A 145 31.55 7.76 -8.22
CA PRO A 145 32.62 7.29 -9.09
C PRO A 145 33.19 8.36 -10.04
N SER A 146 32.74 9.61 -9.94
CA SER A 146 33.13 10.68 -10.88
C SER A 146 34.46 11.39 -10.59
N VAL A 147 35.26 10.92 -9.61
CA VAL A 147 36.60 11.49 -9.33
C VAL A 147 37.71 10.46 -9.52
N GLY A 148 37.90 10.08 -10.77
CA GLY A 148 39.16 9.59 -11.34
C GLY A 148 39.13 10.04 -12.81
N GLU A 149 40.14 10.64 -13.41
CA GLU A 149 41.58 10.62 -13.22
C GLU A 149 42.10 11.93 -13.84
N ASP A 150 43.09 12.60 -13.22
CA ASP A 150 44.20 13.23 -13.95
C ASP A 150 45.22 13.79 -12.96
N GLU A 151 46.05 12.88 -12.43
CA GLU A 151 47.37 13.23 -11.90
C GLU A 151 48.40 12.99 -13.02
N GLY A 152 48.86 14.11 -13.59
CA GLY A 152 50.16 14.38 -14.21
C GLY A 152 51.02 13.30 -14.86
N LEU A 153 51.43 13.59 -16.10
CA LEU A 153 52.84 13.63 -16.52
C LEU A 153 53.08 14.81 -17.48
#